data_AF-A0A356VVJ0-F1
#
_entry.id   AF-A0A356VVJ0-F1
#
_cell.length_a   1.000
_cell.length_b   1.000
_cell.length_c   1.000
_cell.angle_alpha   90.00
_cell.angle_beta   90.00
_cell.angle_gamma   90.00
#
_symmetry.space_group_name_H-M   'P 1'
#
loop_
_entity.id
_entity.type
_entity.pdbx_description
1 polymer ?
#
loop_
_entity_poly.entity_id
_entity_poly.type
_entity_poly.pdbx_seq_one_letter_code
_entity_poly.pdbx_strand_id
1 'polypeptide(L)' 'MADQISDAMLDAILKQDPKARVACETFIKTGMVVLGGEITTKAWVDQEELVRKVVTDIGYNHGDLGFDGAT' A
#
# COMPACT_ATOMS: atom_id res chain seq x y z
N MET A 1 0.53 -9.54 -3.24
CA MET A 1 0.38 -8.10 -3.56
C MET A 1 -0.33 -7.38 -2.42
N ALA A 2 -1.54 -7.78 -2.03
CA ALA A 2 -2.23 -7.18 -0.88
C ALA A 2 -1.37 -7.17 0.40
N ASP A 3 -0.83 -8.33 0.78
CA ASP A 3 0.05 -8.44 1.95
C ASP A 3 1.28 -7.52 1.86
N GLN A 4 1.92 -7.45 0.69
CA GLN A 4 3.10 -6.59 0.48
C GLN A 4 2.75 -5.09 0.59
N ILE A 5 1.54 -4.70 0.19
CA ILE A 5 1.06 -3.32 0.33
C ILE A 5 0.79 -3.01 1.82
N SER A 6 0.10 -3.92 2.52
CA SER A 6 -0.15 -3.78 3.97
C SER A 6 1.15 -3.71 4.77
N ASP A 7 2.14 -4.55 4.46
CA ASP A 7 3.45 -4.54 5.10
C ASP A 7 4.25 -3.28 4.75
N ALA A 8 4.19 -2.81 3.50
CA ALA A 8 4.85 -1.55 3.14
C ALA A 8 4.25 -0.34 3.88
N MET A 9 2.94 -0.32 4.08
CA MET A 9 2.27 0.68 4.92
C MET A 9 2.73 0.59 6.38
N LEU A 10 2.80 -0.62 6.95
CA LEU A 10 3.32 -0.85 8.30
C LEU A 10 4.75 -0.33 8.45
N ASP A 11 5.64 -0.70 7.53
CA ASP A 11 7.04 -0.30 7.53
C ASP A 11 7.22 1.22 7.41
N ALA A 12 6.49 1.86 6.48
CA ALA A 12 6.56 3.30 6.26
C ALA A 12 6.11 4.09 7.50
N ILE A 13 5.11 3.58 8.22
CA ILE A 13 4.62 4.16 9.46
C ILE A 13 5.62 3.92 10.59
N LEU A 14 6.03 2.67 10.84
CA LEU A 14 6.92 2.32 11.96
C LEU A 14 8.30 2.96 11.85
N LYS A 15 8.77 3.23 10.63
CA LYS A 15 10.01 3.98 10.38
C LYS A 15 9.96 5.41 10.92
N GLN A 16 8.78 6.02 10.95
CA GLN A 16 8.58 7.40 11.44
C GLN A 16 8.06 7.43 12.88
N ASP A 17 7.22 6.47 13.26
CA ASP A 17 6.60 6.35 14.57
C ASP A 17 6.64 4.89 15.07
N PRO A 18 7.73 4.49 15.76
CA PRO A 18 7.90 3.13 16.25
C PRO A 18 6.87 2.67 17.29
N LYS A 19 6.06 3.59 17.82
CA LYS A 19 4.98 3.30 18.79
C LYS A 19 3.59 3.30 18.16
N ALA A 20 3.50 3.46 16.84
CA ALA A 20 2.24 3.41 16.12
C ALA A 20 1.53 2.06 16.32
N ARG A 21 0.20 2.10 16.23
CA ARG A 21 -0.63 0.90 16.13
C ARG A 21 -1.24 0.88 14.74
N VAL A 22 -0.99 -0.19 13.99
CA VAL A 22 -1.36 -0.30 12.58
C VAL A 22 -2.10 -1.62 12.38
N ALA A 23 -3.36 -1.52 12.01
CA ALA A 23 -4.13 -2.60 11.42
C ALA A 23 -4.50 -2.14 10.01
N CYS A 24 -3.69 -2.51 9.01
CA CYS A 24 -3.88 -2.11 7.62
C CYS A 24 -4.27 -3.32 6.78
N GLU A 25 -5.49 -3.29 6.25
CA GLU A 25 -6.04 -4.33 5.37
C GLU A 25 -6.04 -3.81 3.93
N THR A 26 -5.61 -4.65 3.00
CA THR A 26 -5.57 -4.29 1.57
C THR A 26 -6.50 -5.20 0.77
N PHE A 27 -7.47 -4.60 0.07
CA PHE A 27 -8.38 -5.29 -0.84
C PHE A 27 -8.06 -4.89 -2.28
N ILE A 28 -7.98 -5.87 -3.19
CA ILE A 28 -7.60 -5.64 -4.57
C ILE A 28 -8.64 -6.23 -5.52
N LYS A 29 -9.07 -5.43 -6.48
CA LYS A 29 -9.90 -5.84 -7.62
C LYS A 29 -9.36 -5.17 -8.88
N THR A 30 -9.71 -5.68 -10.07
CA THR A 30 -9.34 -5.10 -11.37
C THR A 30 -9.45 -3.57 -11.38
N GLY A 31 -8.32 -2.89 -11.54
CA GLY A 31 -8.24 -1.42 -11.61
C GLY A 31 -8.40 -0.67 -10.28
N MET A 32 -8.40 -1.35 -9.13
CA MET A 32 -8.61 -0.69 -7.84
C MET A 32 -7.85 -1.40 -6.69
N VAL A 33 -7.17 -0.60 -5.88
CA VAL A 33 -6.71 -0.98 -4.54
C VAL A 33 -7.52 -0.19 -3.52
N VAL A 34 -8.02 -0.88 -2.49
CA VAL A 34 -8.70 -0.25 -1.36
C VAL A 34 -7.91 -0.59 -0.10
N LEU A 35 -7.47 0.46 0.61
CA LEU A 35 -6.90 0.34 1.94
C LEU A 35 -8.00 0.50 2.98
N GLY A 36 -8.03 -0.39 3.97
CA GLY A 36 -8.96 -0.37 5.10
C GLY A 36 -8.28 -0.69 6.43
N GLY A 37 -9.06 -0.69 7.50
CA GLY A 37 -8.59 -0.93 8.88
C GLY A 37 -8.35 0.35 9.68
N GLU A 38 -7.63 0.22 10.80
CA GLU A 38 -7.42 1.29 11.78
C GLU A 38 -5.94 1.57 12.03
N ILE A 39 -5.56 2.84 11.91
CA ILE A 39 -4.19 3.31 12.14
C ILE A 39 -4.21 4.42 13.20
N THR A 40 -3.41 4.25 14.25
CA THR A 40 -3.10 5.30 15.23
C THR A 40 -1.61 5.62 15.13
N THR A 41 -1.28 6.78 14.57
CA THR A 41 0.12 7.22 14.41
C THR A 41 0.21 8.75 14.28
N LYS A 42 1.43 9.28 14.45
CA LYS A 42 1.79 10.66 14.03
C LYS A 42 2.53 10.70 12.69
N ALA A 43 2.86 9.56 12.11
CA ALA A 43 3.53 9.46 10.81
C ALA A 43 2.62 9.98 9.69
N TRP A 44 3.24 10.58 8.67
CA TRP A 44 2.58 10.89 7.42
C TRP A 44 3.15 9.97 6.34
N VAL A 45 2.27 9.36 5.56
CA VAL A 45 2.65 8.48 4.45
C VAL A 45 1.78 8.81 3.26
N ASP A 46 2.38 8.99 2.08
CA ASP A 46 1.66 9.08 0.82
C ASP A 46 1.19 7.67 0.45
N GLN A 47 -0.09 7.38 0.72
CA GLN A 47 -0.59 6.03 0.50
C GLN A 47 -0.66 5.70 -0.99
N GLU A 48 -0.96 6.69 -1.84
CA GLU A 48 -1.07 6.48 -3.28
C GLU A 48 0.31 6.19 -3.89
N GLU A 49 1.30 7.04 -3.61
CA GLU A 49 2.66 6.84 -4.10
C GLU A 49 3.22 5.48 -3.63
N LEU A 50 3.04 5.14 -2.35
CA LEU A 50 3.54 3.90 -1.78
C LEU A 50 2.87 2.68 -2.43
N VAL A 51 1.55 2.67 -2.55
CA VAL A 51 0.81 1.57 -3.19
C VAL A 51 1.26 1.40 -4.63
N ARG A 52 1.32 2.48 -5.40
CA ARG A 52 1.75 2.45 -6.81
C ARG A 52 3.16 1.93 -6.96
N LYS A 53 4.07 2.34 -6.09
CA LYS A 53 5.44 1.84 -6.07
C LYS A 53 5.48 0.33 -5.81
N VAL A 54 4.78 -0.17 -4.79
CA VAL A 54 4.75 -1.61 -4.49
C VAL A 54 4.18 -2.41 -5.67
N VAL A 55 3.09 -1.94 -6.27
CA VAL A 55 2.45 -2.60 -7.42
C VAL A 55 3.40 -2.65 -8.62
N THR A 56 4.08 -1.55 -8.93
CA THR A 56 5.04 -1.48 -10.05
C THR A 56 6.32 -2.27 -9.78
N ASP A 57 6.82 -2.29 -8.54
CA ASP A 57 7.99 -3.09 -8.12
C ASP A 57 7.73 -4.61 -8.25
N ILE A 58 6.48 -5.06 -8.05
CA ILE A 58 6.07 -6.45 -8.28
C ILE A 58 5.98 -6.78 -9.79
N GLY A 59 5.87 -5.77 -10.65
CA GLY A 59 5.83 -5.90 -12.10
C GLY A 59 4.47 -5.62 -12.75
N TYR A 60 3.45 -5.18 -12.01
CA TYR A 60 2.16 -4.73 -12.58
C TYR A 60 2.27 -3.27 -13.03
N ASN A 61 2.88 -3.06 -14.20
CA ASN A 61 3.22 -1.73 -14.74
C ASN A 61 2.67 -1.49 -16.16
N HIS A 62 1.70 -2.30 -16.60
CA HIS A 62 1.05 -2.15 -17.89
C HIS A 62 -0.34 -2.77 -17.86
N GLY A 63 -1.34 -2.10 -18.45
CA GLY A 63 -2.74 -2.55 -18.47
C GLY A 63 -2.96 -3.97 -19.02
N ASP A 64 -2.13 -4.42 -19.97
CA ASP A 64 -2.20 -5.76 -20.56
C ASP A 64 -1.94 -6.90 -19.56
N LEU A 65 -1.33 -6.59 -18.41
CA LEU A 65 -1.10 -7.54 -17.31
C LEU A 65 -2.36 -7.74 -16.44
N GLY A 66 -3.46 -7.04 -16.77
CA GLY A 66 -4.71 -7.07 -16.02
C GLY A 66 -4.75 -6.15 -14.80
N PHE A 67 -3.65 -5.44 -14.53
CA PHE A 67 -3.51 -4.43 -13.48
C PHE A 67 -2.31 -3.52 -13.78
N ASP A 68 -2.43 -2.21 -13.54
CA ASP A 68 -1.38 -1.23 -13.81
C ASP A 68 -1.24 -0.24 -12.65
N GLY A 69 -0.06 -0.20 -12.03
CA GLY A 69 0.25 0.75 -10.96
C GLY A 69 0.60 2.17 -11.45
N ALA A 70 0.79 2.36 -12.76
CA ALA A 70 1.17 3.65 -13.35
C ALA A 70 -0.02 4.51 -13.83
N THR A 71 -1.25 3.97 -13.79
CA THR A 71 -2.51 4.66 -14.14
C THR A 71 -3.30 5.02 -12.89
#